data_AF-A0A9Q9CJT0-F1
#
_entry.id   AF-A0A9Q9CJT0-F1
#
_cell.length_a   1.000
_cell.length_b   1.000
_cell.length_c   1.000
_cell.angle_alpha   90.00
_cell.angle_beta   90.00
_cell.angle_gamma   90.00
#
_symmetry.space_group_name_H-M   'P 1'
#
loop_
_entity.id
_entity.type
_entity.pdbx_description
1 polymer ?
#
loop_
_entity_poly.entity_id
_entity_poly.type
_entity_poly.pdbx_seq_one_letter_code
_entity_poly.pdbx_strand_id
1 'polypeptide(L)'
;METEFLDLIKTFEKTAKRLETLDTTILNFKDVVEGLRQNLDELVEMVHLEEIVELSEKGSRKIQLLNQNLDQISQTYERLLHVDEFKEEYFERLTAIEDKIMRLSDRETMDDGNQKEGQASSSYIALEDRRHVYYIETETHQLMAMAKENENENGPIDGILAKKLVCENDTVFALHQETGDVFVLNGRIPMARHSLDATDFVVVGFNIYYLSDTKLMRFHLFTLEKEVILNHIVSFERLNHQLICQTEAKKSVFVNLNK
;
A
#
# COMPACT_ATOMS: atom_id res chain seq x y z
N MET A 1 -41.59 -90.23 -20.00
CA MET A 1 -41.28 -89.18 -21.01
C MET A 1 -42.21 -87.97 -20.90
N GLU A 2 -43.55 -88.12 -20.82
CA GLU A 2 -44.44 -86.94 -20.74
C GLU A 2 -44.40 -86.17 -19.41
N THR A 3 -44.19 -86.83 -18.28
CA THR A 3 -44.16 -86.20 -16.94
C THR A 3 -42.93 -85.32 -16.72
N GLU A 4 -41.75 -85.76 -17.15
CA GLU A 4 -40.50 -84.99 -17.06
C GLU A 4 -40.54 -83.76 -17.97
N PHE A 5 -41.17 -83.86 -19.14
CA PHE A 5 -41.33 -82.75 -20.06
C PHE A 5 -42.30 -81.69 -19.51
N LEU A 6 -43.39 -82.13 -18.87
CA LEU A 6 -44.33 -81.23 -18.18
C LEU A 6 -43.70 -80.52 -16.97
N ASP A 7 -42.84 -81.20 -16.20
CA ASP A 7 -42.10 -80.57 -15.11
C ASP A 7 -41.07 -79.56 -15.61
N LEU A 8 -40.44 -79.82 -16.76
CA LEU A 8 -39.54 -78.87 -17.42
C LEU A 8 -40.30 -77.60 -17.85
N ILE A 9 -41.48 -77.75 -18.46
CA ILE A 9 -42.34 -76.61 -18.86
C ILE A 9 -42.73 -75.77 -17.64
N LYS A 10 -43.18 -76.40 -16.54
CA LYS A 10 -43.50 -75.69 -15.29
C LYS A 10 -42.29 -74.94 -14.71
N THR A 11 -41.10 -75.52 -14.85
CA THR A 11 -39.86 -74.89 -14.37
C THR A 11 -39.51 -73.67 -15.23
N PHE A 12 -39.67 -73.74 -16.55
CA PHE A 12 -39.52 -72.59 -17.45
C PHE A 12 -40.55 -71.50 -17.17
N GLU A 13 -41.82 -71.83 -16.99
CA GLU A 13 -42.86 -70.84 -16.64
C GLU A 13 -42.57 -70.13 -15.31
N LYS A 14 -42.12 -70.88 -14.30
CA LYS A 14 -41.73 -70.31 -13.00
C LYS A 14 -40.51 -69.40 -13.10
N THR A 15 -39.58 -69.73 -13.99
CA THR A 15 -38.36 -68.94 -14.23
C THR A 15 -38.68 -67.68 -15.03
N ALA A 16 -39.57 -67.77 -16.03
CA ALA A 16 -40.05 -66.62 -16.80
C ALA A 16 -40.79 -65.61 -15.90
N LYS A 17 -41.68 -66.07 -15.02
CA LYS A 17 -42.35 -65.20 -14.02
C LYS A 17 -41.36 -64.52 -13.08
N ARG A 18 -40.32 -65.25 -12.65
CA ARG A 18 -39.24 -64.68 -11.83
C ARG A 18 -38.45 -63.60 -12.57
N LEU A 19 -38.18 -63.80 -13.86
CA LEU A 19 -37.51 -62.82 -14.70
C LEU A 19 -38.36 -61.55 -14.85
N GLU A 20 -39.66 -61.70 -15.06
CA GLU A 20 -40.60 -60.57 -15.20
C GLU A 20 -40.70 -59.76 -13.90
N THR A 21 -40.74 -60.43 -12.74
CA THR A 21 -40.65 -59.73 -11.44
C THR A 21 -39.30 -59.06 -11.21
N LEU A 22 -38.21 -59.64 -11.71
CA LEU A 22 -36.89 -59.02 -11.58
C LEU A 22 -36.81 -57.75 -12.44
N ASP A 23 -37.34 -57.80 -13.65
CA ASP A 23 -37.34 -56.69 -14.61
C ASP A 23 -38.16 -55.50 -14.09
N THR A 24 -39.34 -55.76 -13.53
CA THR A 24 -40.15 -54.74 -12.84
C THR A 24 -39.46 -54.19 -11.59
N THR A 25 -38.71 -55.01 -10.85
CA THR A 25 -37.94 -54.54 -9.69
C THR A 25 -36.77 -53.64 -10.11
N ILE A 26 -36.10 -53.98 -11.22
CA ILE A 26 -35.00 -53.18 -11.79
C ILE A 26 -35.52 -51.83 -12.31
N LEU A 27 -36.68 -51.81 -12.98
CA LEU A 27 -37.35 -50.58 -13.42
C LEU A 27 -37.69 -49.68 -12.22
N ASN A 28 -38.33 -50.23 -11.19
CA ASN A 28 -38.65 -49.47 -9.97
C ASN A 28 -37.38 -48.95 -9.28
N PHE A 29 -36.30 -49.73 -9.24
CA PHE A 29 -35.03 -49.30 -8.66
C PHE A 29 -34.41 -48.16 -9.46
N LYS A 30 -34.50 -48.21 -10.80
CA LYS A 30 -34.04 -47.14 -11.68
C LYS A 30 -34.80 -45.83 -11.42
N ASP A 31 -36.12 -45.89 -11.28
CA ASP A 31 -36.95 -44.72 -10.98
C ASP A 31 -36.59 -44.10 -9.62
N VAL A 32 -36.32 -44.94 -8.60
CA VAL A 32 -35.87 -44.48 -7.28
C VAL A 32 -34.49 -43.80 -7.35
N VAL A 33 -33.55 -44.37 -8.12
CA VAL A 33 -32.22 -43.78 -8.30
C VAL A 33 -32.30 -42.44 -9.04
N GLU A 34 -33.18 -42.33 -10.03
CA GLU A 34 -33.39 -41.09 -10.78
C GLU A 34 -34.02 -40.00 -9.92
N GLY A 35 -34.99 -40.35 -9.06
CA GLY A 35 -35.55 -39.43 -8.06
C GLY A 35 -34.53 -38.98 -7.00
N LEU A 36 -33.68 -39.89 -6.51
CA LEU A 36 -32.60 -39.54 -5.58
C LEU A 36 -31.58 -38.59 -6.21
N ARG A 37 -31.26 -38.78 -7.49
CA ARG A 37 -30.36 -37.89 -8.22
C ARG A 37 -30.94 -36.49 -8.36
N GLN A 38 -32.22 -36.35 -8.73
CA GLN A 38 -32.88 -35.05 -8.80
C GLN A 38 -32.88 -34.33 -7.44
N ASN A 39 -33.20 -35.04 -6.36
CA ASN A 39 -33.18 -34.46 -5.02
C ASN A 39 -31.76 -34.03 -4.59
N LEU A 40 -30.72 -34.75 -5.02
CA LEU A 40 -29.32 -34.37 -4.77
C LEU A 40 -28.92 -33.11 -5.56
N ASP A 41 -29.33 -33.02 -6.83
CA ASP A 41 -29.08 -31.85 -7.67
C ASP A 41 -29.75 -30.59 -7.06
N GLU A 42 -31.00 -30.69 -6.60
CA GLU A 42 -31.70 -29.61 -5.89
C GLU A 42 -31.02 -29.21 -4.57
N LEU A 43 -30.50 -30.18 -3.81
CA LEU A 43 -29.78 -29.92 -2.57
C LEU A 43 -28.47 -29.16 -2.82
N VAL A 44 -27.74 -29.52 -3.88
CA VAL A 44 -26.50 -28.85 -4.27
C VAL A 44 -26.79 -27.40 -4.67
N GLU A 45 -27.86 -27.15 -5.42
CA GLU A 45 -28.28 -25.78 -5.78
C GLU A 45 -28.65 -24.94 -4.54
N MET A 46 -29.35 -25.52 -3.56
CA MET A 46 -29.67 -24.82 -2.31
C MET A 46 -28.41 -24.43 -1.51
N VAL A 47 -27.41 -25.31 -1.41
CA VAL A 47 -26.15 -25.00 -0.72
C VAL A 47 -25.40 -23.86 -1.43
N HIS A 48 -25.37 -23.87 -2.77
CA HIS A 48 -24.72 -22.78 -3.53
C HIS A 48 -25.45 -21.44 -3.32
N LEU A 49 -26.78 -21.45 -3.18
CA LEU A 49 -27.54 -20.24 -2.86
C LEU A 49 -27.24 -19.72 -1.46
N GLU A 50 -27.08 -20.59 -0.45
CA GLU A 50 -26.66 -20.19 0.90
C GLU A 50 -25.27 -19.55 0.89
N GLU A 51 -24.30 -20.13 0.18
CA GLU A 51 -22.95 -19.55 0.02
C GLU A 51 -22.99 -18.16 -0.65
N ILE A 52 -23.85 -17.98 -1.66
CA ILE A 52 -24.05 -16.68 -2.31
C ILE A 52 -24.64 -15.65 -1.35
N VAL A 53 -25.59 -16.05 -0.50
CA VAL A 53 -26.19 -15.16 0.51
C VAL A 53 -25.15 -14.73 1.55
N GLU A 54 -24.34 -15.67 2.08
CA GLU A 54 -23.27 -15.33 3.03
C GLU A 54 -22.23 -14.39 2.42
N LEU A 55 -21.82 -14.63 1.16
CA LEU A 55 -20.91 -13.75 0.44
C LEU A 55 -21.52 -12.35 0.22
N SER A 56 -22.81 -12.28 -0.08
CA SER A 56 -23.55 -11.02 -0.25
C SER A 56 -23.63 -10.23 1.05
N GLU A 57 -23.96 -10.87 2.18
CA GLU A 57 -23.98 -10.23 3.49
C GLU A 57 -22.60 -9.72 3.90
N LYS A 58 -21.55 -10.52 3.67
CA LYS A 58 -20.16 -10.13 3.93
C LYS A 58 -19.74 -8.95 3.06
N GLY A 59 -20.13 -8.95 1.79
CA GLY A 59 -19.93 -7.84 0.87
C GLY A 59 -20.61 -6.56 1.34
N SER A 60 -21.88 -6.66 1.75
CA SER A 60 -22.68 -5.55 2.27
C SER A 60 -22.07 -4.92 3.52
N ARG A 61 -21.63 -5.74 4.49
CA ARG A 61 -20.92 -5.24 5.69
C ARG A 61 -19.62 -4.52 5.33
N LYS A 62 -18.89 -5.03 4.33
CA LYS A 62 -17.64 -4.40 3.87
C LYS A 62 -17.88 -3.05 3.21
N ILE A 63 -18.97 -2.92 2.44
CA ILE A 63 -19.40 -1.64 1.84
C ILE A 63 -19.80 -0.63 2.92
N GLN A 64 -20.55 -1.05 3.93
CA GLN A 64 -20.92 -0.18 5.06
C GLN A 64 -19.70 0.34 5.81
N LEU A 65 -18.71 -0.52 6.07
CA LEU A 65 -17.46 -0.11 6.70
C LEU A 65 -16.67 0.87 5.81
N LEU A 66 -16.66 0.65 4.50
CA LEU A 66 -15.99 1.54 3.55
C LEU A 66 -16.62 2.94 3.56
N ASN A 67 -17.96 3.02 3.59
CA ASN A 67 -18.67 4.30 3.68
C ASN A 67 -18.36 5.04 4.99
N GLN A 68 -18.33 4.34 6.13
CA GLN A 68 -17.93 4.95 7.40
C GLN A 68 -16.51 5.52 7.35
N ASN A 69 -15.58 4.81 6.72
CA ASN A 69 -14.20 5.30 6.54
C ASN A 69 -14.14 6.52 5.61
N LEU A 70 -14.94 6.54 4.54
CA LEU A 70 -15.03 7.70 3.63
C LEU A 70 -15.60 8.94 4.34
N ASP A 71 -16.60 8.76 5.21
CA ASP A 71 -17.14 9.85 6.02
C ASP A 71 -16.07 10.40 6.99
N GLN A 72 -15.29 9.52 7.63
CA GLN A 72 -14.19 9.92 8.51
C GLN A 72 -13.07 10.65 7.75
N ILE A 73 -12.72 10.18 6.54
CA ILE A 73 -11.75 10.85 5.68
C ILE A 73 -12.27 12.24 5.30
N SER A 74 -13.54 12.36 4.92
CA SER A 74 -14.15 13.64 4.56
C SER A 74 -14.11 14.63 5.72
N GLN A 75 -14.47 14.19 6.94
CA GLN A 75 -14.37 15.03 8.15
C GLN A 75 -12.91 15.43 8.46
N THR A 76 -11.95 14.55 8.18
CA THR A 76 -10.53 14.84 8.37
C THR A 76 -10.04 15.88 7.36
N TYR A 77 -10.51 15.79 6.11
CA TYR A 77 -10.24 16.80 5.07
C TYR A 77 -10.86 18.15 5.39
N GLU A 78 -12.08 18.21 5.91
CA GLU A 78 -12.70 19.47 6.35
C GLU A 78 -11.89 20.12 7.49
N ARG A 79 -11.43 19.33 8.46
CA ARG A 79 -10.52 19.83 9.51
C ARG A 79 -9.18 20.32 8.98
N LEU A 80 -8.68 19.71 7.91
CA LEU A 80 -7.46 20.14 7.24
C LEU A 80 -7.62 21.45 6.48
N LEU A 81 -8.80 21.69 5.90
CA LEU A 81 -9.10 22.97 5.25
C LEU A 81 -8.99 24.14 6.24
N HIS A 82 -9.40 23.93 7.50
CA HIS A 82 -9.21 24.92 8.57
C HIS A 82 -7.74 25.14 8.96
N VAL A 83 -6.82 24.23 8.59
CA VAL A 83 -5.37 24.43 8.81
C VAL A 83 -4.78 25.40 7.78
N ASP A 84 -5.37 25.53 6.59
CA ASP A 84 -4.94 26.55 5.63
C ASP A 84 -5.28 27.98 6.11
N GLU A 85 -6.34 28.16 6.91
CA GLU A 85 -6.63 29.45 7.58
C GLU A 85 -5.53 29.83 8.58
N PHE A 86 -4.89 28.85 9.23
CA PHE A 86 -3.73 29.12 10.09
C PHE A 86 -2.50 29.59 9.32
N LYS A 87 -2.33 29.21 8.04
CA LYS A 87 -1.17 29.69 7.24
C LYS A 87 -1.19 31.20 7.05
N GLU A 88 -2.37 31.80 6.88
CA GLU A 88 -2.47 33.27 6.77
C GLU A 88 -2.05 33.96 8.06
N GLU A 89 -2.49 33.47 9.22
CA GLU A 89 -2.09 34.01 10.53
C GLU A 89 -0.57 33.83 10.78
N TYR A 90 0.01 32.69 10.37
CA TYR A 90 1.46 32.47 10.44
C TYR A 90 2.23 33.42 9.51
N PHE A 91 1.73 33.69 8.31
CA PHE A 91 2.35 34.64 7.37
C PHE A 91 2.37 36.07 7.93
N GLU A 92 1.26 36.52 8.53
CA GLU A 92 1.19 37.83 9.18
C GLU A 92 2.19 37.94 10.35
N ARG A 93 2.29 36.89 11.18
CA ARG A 93 3.28 36.84 12.27
C ARG A 93 4.71 36.81 11.76
N LEU A 94 4.99 36.09 10.68
CA LEU A 94 6.32 36.03 10.07
C LEU A 94 6.75 37.41 9.57
N THR A 95 5.84 38.09 8.86
CA THR A 95 6.06 39.45 8.35
C THR A 95 6.35 40.44 9.49
N ALA A 96 5.61 40.34 10.60
CA ALA A 96 5.85 41.18 11.78
C ALA A 96 7.20 40.92 12.46
N ILE A 97 7.69 39.66 12.42
CA ILE A 97 9.02 39.29 12.94
C ILE A 97 10.12 39.82 12.02
N GLU A 98 9.98 39.67 10.70
CA GLU A 98 10.93 40.21 9.71
C GLU A 98 11.08 41.73 9.83
N ASP A 99 9.97 42.46 9.97
CA ASP A 99 9.97 43.91 10.21
C ASP A 99 10.73 44.27 11.50
N LYS A 100 10.61 43.44 12.54
CA LYS A 100 11.29 43.64 13.81
C LYS A 100 12.79 43.35 13.72
N ILE A 101 13.18 42.34 12.93
CA ILE A 101 14.58 42.01 12.64
C ILE A 101 15.23 43.12 11.82
N MET A 102 14.55 43.64 10.79
CA MET A 102 15.06 44.76 9.99
C MET A 102 15.36 45.99 10.86
N ARG A 103 14.43 46.34 11.77
CA ARG A 103 14.63 47.44 12.74
C ARG A 103 15.77 47.21 13.74
N LEU A 104 16.12 45.96 14.03
CA LEU A 104 17.24 45.62 14.91
C LEU A 104 18.57 45.62 14.13
N SER A 105 18.57 45.17 12.88
CA SER A 105 19.74 45.20 11.99
C SER A 105 20.15 46.63 11.62
N ASP A 106 19.18 47.52 11.37
CA ASP A 106 19.43 48.96 11.21
C ASP A 106 20.03 49.61 12.47
N ARG A 107 19.89 48.95 13.63
CA ARG A 107 20.39 49.40 14.93
C ARG A 107 21.80 48.87 15.23
N GLU A 108 22.18 47.72 14.67
CA GLU A 108 23.53 47.13 14.77
C GLU A 108 24.54 47.77 13.80
N THR A 109 24.10 48.36 12.69
CA THR A 109 25.01 49.07 11.76
C THR A 109 25.57 50.39 12.30
N MET A 110 25.17 50.81 13.50
CA MET A 110 25.68 52.00 14.20
C MET A 110 26.57 51.68 15.41
N ASP A 111 26.76 50.40 15.79
CA ASP A 111 27.50 50.04 17.00
C ASP A 111 28.49 48.88 16.76
N ASP A 112 29.75 49.27 16.63
CA ASP A 112 31.01 48.54 16.76
C ASP A 112 31.31 47.26 15.96
N GLY A 113 32.43 47.37 15.24
CA GLY A 113 33.15 46.25 14.69
C GLY A 113 33.66 45.29 15.77
N ASN A 114 33.34 44.01 15.60
CA ASN A 114 34.28 42.95 15.92
C ASN A 114 33.96 41.70 15.10
N GLN A 115 35.01 41.20 14.46
CA GLN A 115 35.04 39.98 13.66
C GLN A 115 34.49 38.78 14.45
N LYS A 116 33.65 37.96 13.80
CA LYS A 116 33.91 36.53 13.59
C LYS A 116 33.17 36.06 12.33
N GLU A 117 33.94 35.91 11.25
CA GLU A 117 33.60 35.04 10.12
C GLU A 117 33.49 33.60 10.62
N GLY A 118 32.43 32.91 10.19
CA GLY A 118 32.21 31.51 10.53
C GLY A 118 30.87 30.96 10.06
N GLN A 119 30.32 31.43 8.94
CA GLN A 119 29.20 30.75 8.27
C GLN A 119 29.76 29.72 7.29
N ALA A 120 30.10 28.54 7.83
CA ALA A 120 30.22 27.34 7.02
C ALA A 120 28.82 27.03 6.48
N SER A 121 28.61 27.33 5.20
CA SER A 121 27.41 26.95 4.47
C SER A 121 27.44 25.45 4.22
N SER A 122 27.04 24.64 5.22
CA SER A 122 26.75 23.23 5.01
C SER A 122 25.35 23.10 4.41
N SER A 123 25.30 22.63 3.17
CA SER A 123 24.09 22.28 2.46
C SER A 123 23.42 21.09 3.13
N TYR A 124 22.61 21.31 4.15
CA TYR A 124 21.77 20.27 4.73
C TYR A 124 20.52 20.08 3.87
N ILE A 125 20.24 18.84 3.47
CA ILE A 125 18.91 18.48 2.95
C ILE A 125 18.03 18.27 4.18
N ALA A 126 17.38 19.34 4.63
CA ALA A 126 16.37 19.29 5.69
C ALA A 126 15.00 19.13 5.05
N LEU A 127 14.22 18.15 5.50
CA LEU A 127 12.82 17.98 5.15
C LEU A 127 11.96 18.06 6.40
N GLU A 128 10.82 18.71 6.29
CA GLU A 128 9.94 18.94 7.42
C GLU A 128 8.64 18.16 7.24
N ASP A 129 8.14 17.61 8.35
CA ASP A 129 6.73 17.29 8.52
C ASP A 129 6.07 18.32 9.46
N ARG A 130 4.84 18.05 9.89
CA ARG A 130 4.08 18.96 10.77
C ARG A 130 4.70 19.14 12.16
N ARG A 131 5.44 18.16 12.67
CA ARG A 131 5.91 18.10 14.05
C ARG A 131 7.43 18.04 14.16
N HIS A 132 8.12 17.58 13.12
CA HIS A 132 9.54 17.31 13.11
C HIS A 132 10.23 17.83 11.85
N VAL A 133 11.52 18.15 12.00
CA VAL A 133 12.47 18.45 10.93
C VAL A 133 13.48 17.31 10.92
N TYR A 134 13.62 16.66 9.76
CA TYR A 134 14.61 15.60 9.55
C TYR A 134 15.72 16.11 8.67
N TYR A 135 16.95 15.80 9.03
CA TYR A 135 18.12 16.11 8.22
C TYR A 135 19.16 15.00 8.34
N ILE A 136 19.99 14.90 7.32
CA ILE A 136 21.11 13.96 7.28
C ILE A 136 22.38 14.74 7.63
N GLU A 137 23.09 14.29 8.66
CA GLU A 137 24.40 14.83 8.98
C GLU A 137 25.41 14.42 7.91
N THR A 138 26.10 15.39 7.31
CA THR A 138 26.91 15.19 6.10
C THR A 138 28.13 14.30 6.27
N GLU A 139 28.72 14.25 7.47
CA GLU A 139 29.95 13.48 7.73
C GLU A 139 29.66 12.04 8.12
N THR A 140 28.60 11.83 8.91
CA THR A 140 28.26 10.53 9.49
C THR A 140 27.17 9.81 8.72
N HIS A 141 26.45 10.52 7.83
CA HIS A 141 25.18 10.08 7.25
C HIS A 141 24.11 9.74 8.29
N GLN A 142 24.31 10.18 9.54
CA GLN A 142 23.38 9.92 10.63
C GLN A 142 22.09 10.70 10.37
N LEU A 143 20.97 9.99 10.41
CA LEU A 143 19.67 10.62 10.34
C LEU A 143 19.33 11.26 11.68
N MET A 144 18.95 12.53 11.64
CA MET A 144 18.58 13.33 12.80
C MET A 144 17.12 13.75 12.69
N ALA A 145 16.42 13.80 13.83
CA ALA A 145 15.10 14.39 13.95
C ALA A 145 15.14 15.51 14.99
N MET A 146 14.49 16.64 14.70
CA MET A 146 14.24 17.73 15.63
C MET A 146 12.75 17.98 15.72
N ALA A 147 12.17 17.92 16.91
CA ALA A 147 10.79 18.32 17.11
C ALA A 147 10.67 19.84 17.14
N LYS A 148 9.62 20.37 16.52
CA LYS A 148 9.37 21.82 16.42
C LYS A 148 8.96 22.45 17.75
N GLU A 149 8.31 21.68 18.62
CA GLU A 149 7.74 22.19 19.88
C GLU A 149 8.39 21.59 21.14
N ASN A 150 9.07 20.43 21.04
CA ASN A 150 9.58 19.68 22.19
C ASN A 150 11.04 19.28 22.01
N GLU A 151 11.97 20.10 22.47
CA GLU A 151 13.42 19.87 22.28
C GLU A 151 13.93 18.54 22.86
N ASN A 152 13.21 17.91 23.79
CA ASN A 152 13.57 16.59 24.33
C ASN A 152 13.46 15.45 23.30
N GLU A 153 12.73 15.68 22.22
CA GLU A 153 12.59 14.75 21.10
C GLU A 153 13.64 14.99 20.01
N ASN A 154 14.60 15.88 20.24
CA ASN A 154 15.71 16.10 19.31
C ASN A 154 16.75 14.99 19.46
N GLY A 155 17.32 14.56 18.34
CA GLY A 155 18.47 13.66 18.34
C GLY A 155 18.54 12.71 17.16
N PRO A 156 19.52 11.80 17.18
CA PRO A 156 19.68 10.80 16.14
C PRO A 156 18.54 9.79 16.15
N ILE A 157 18.22 9.30 14.96
CA ILE A 157 17.43 8.11 14.73
C ILE A 157 18.39 6.92 14.65
N ASP A 158 18.47 6.17 15.75
CA ASP A 158 19.45 5.11 15.91
C ASP A 158 19.29 4.02 14.84
N GLY A 159 20.41 3.56 14.30
CA GLY A 159 20.46 2.46 13.33
C GLY A 159 20.05 2.83 11.90
N ILE A 160 19.91 4.12 11.57
CA ILE A 160 19.66 4.58 10.21
C ILE A 160 20.77 5.52 9.73
N LEU A 161 21.63 5.01 8.86
CA LEU A 161 22.53 5.82 8.03
C LEU A 161 21.83 6.15 6.72
N ALA A 162 21.33 7.38 6.60
CA ALA A 162 20.47 7.79 5.50
C ALA A 162 21.28 8.42 4.35
N LYS A 163 20.93 8.04 3.13
CA LYS A 163 21.48 8.61 1.89
C LYS A 163 20.56 9.68 1.29
N LYS A 164 19.24 9.54 1.46
CA LYS A 164 18.23 10.40 0.83
C LYS A 164 16.98 10.49 1.71
N LEU A 165 16.37 11.67 1.72
CA LEU A 165 15.06 11.92 2.30
C LEU A 165 14.06 12.32 1.20
N VAL A 166 12.81 11.89 1.36
CA VAL A 166 11.68 12.29 0.50
C VAL A 166 10.48 12.57 1.40
N CYS A 167 9.77 13.67 1.17
CA CYS A 167 8.53 14.01 1.87
C CYS A 167 7.37 13.95 0.87
N GLU A 168 6.30 13.24 1.24
CA GLU A 168 5.05 13.19 0.48
C GLU A 168 3.89 13.22 1.48
N ASN A 169 2.95 14.15 1.31
CA ASN A 169 1.77 14.31 2.18
C ASN A 169 2.10 14.33 3.68
N ASP A 170 3.03 15.19 4.10
CA ASP A 170 3.50 15.32 5.49
C ASP A 170 4.11 14.04 6.09
N THR A 171 4.47 13.06 5.27
CA THR A 171 5.16 11.84 5.69
C THR A 171 6.57 11.83 5.11
N VAL A 172 7.57 11.68 5.98
CA VAL A 172 8.97 11.65 5.57
C VAL A 172 9.46 10.22 5.47
N PHE A 173 10.17 9.94 4.39
CA PHE A 173 10.77 8.65 4.07
C PHE A 173 12.29 8.82 3.99
N ALA A 174 13.02 7.86 4.53
CA ALA A 174 14.49 7.82 4.48
C ALA A 174 14.99 6.56 3.77
N LEU A 175 15.94 6.72 2.86
CA LEU A 175 16.66 5.62 2.23
C LEU A 175 17.93 5.31 3.01
N HIS A 176 18.06 4.06 3.45
CA HIS A 176 19.26 3.57 4.12
C HIS A 176 20.39 3.31 3.12
N GLN A 177 21.58 3.82 3.42
CA GLN A 177 22.71 3.83 2.49
C GLN A 177 23.23 2.45 2.13
N GLU A 178 23.32 1.53 3.11
CA GLU A 178 23.96 0.23 2.91
C GLU A 178 23.01 -0.84 2.42
N THR A 179 21.78 -0.86 2.94
CA THR A 179 20.80 -1.93 2.66
C THR A 179 19.81 -1.55 1.58
N GLY A 180 19.69 -0.26 1.24
CA GLY A 180 18.65 0.21 0.33
C GLY A 180 17.22 0.04 0.87
N ASP A 181 17.07 -0.13 2.19
CA ASP A 181 15.76 -0.15 2.83
C ASP A 181 15.17 1.27 2.88
N VAL A 182 13.85 1.36 2.73
CA VAL A 182 13.12 2.62 2.90
C VAL A 182 12.38 2.60 4.22
N PHE A 183 12.66 3.59 5.06
CA PHE A 183 12.04 3.80 6.36
C PHE A 183 10.99 4.90 6.28
N VAL A 184 9.86 4.68 6.96
CA VAL A 184 8.83 5.70 7.17
C VAL A 184 9.05 6.32 8.55
N LEU A 185 9.19 7.64 8.61
CA LEU A 185 9.57 8.35 9.82
C LEU A 185 8.37 9.00 10.53
N ASN A 186 8.44 9.03 11.86
CA ASN A 186 7.56 9.81 12.73
C ASN A 186 8.30 10.13 14.03
N GLY A 187 8.90 11.32 14.09
CA GLY A 187 9.86 11.68 15.12
C GLY A 187 11.06 10.74 15.13
N ARG A 188 11.56 10.42 16.32
CA ARG A 188 12.79 9.64 16.48
C ARG A 188 12.66 8.14 16.24
N ILE A 189 11.44 7.63 16.12
CA ILE A 189 11.17 6.19 15.99
C ILE A 189 10.62 5.92 14.59
N PRO A 190 11.29 5.08 13.78
CA PRO A 190 10.75 4.69 12.48
C PRO A 190 9.44 3.93 12.66
N MET A 191 8.39 4.32 11.93
CA MET A 191 7.09 3.64 11.96
C MET A 191 7.11 2.32 11.20
N ALA A 192 7.82 2.28 10.08
CA ALA A 192 7.88 1.12 9.20
C ALA A 192 9.21 1.05 8.48
N ARG A 193 9.60 -0.16 8.09
CA ARG A 193 10.77 -0.47 7.27
C ARG A 193 10.33 -1.35 6.11
N HIS A 194 10.68 -0.95 4.90
CA HIS A 194 10.43 -1.71 3.68
C HIS A 194 11.75 -2.13 3.05
N SER A 195 11.94 -3.44 2.92
CA SER A 195 13.15 -3.99 2.31
C SER A 195 13.02 -4.07 0.81
N LEU A 196 13.67 -3.12 0.14
CA LEU A 196 13.51 -2.83 -1.29
C LEU A 196 14.80 -2.97 -2.09
N ASP A 197 15.97 -3.05 -1.46
CA ASP A 197 17.28 -3.02 -2.12
C ASP A 197 17.38 -1.82 -3.09
N ALA A 198 16.88 -0.65 -2.65
CA ALA A 198 16.77 0.55 -3.46
C ALA A 198 18.08 1.34 -3.47
N THR A 199 18.48 1.79 -4.65
CA THR A 199 19.63 2.70 -4.83
C THR A 199 19.20 4.16 -4.87
N ASP A 200 17.96 4.40 -5.30
CA ASP A 200 17.24 5.67 -5.30
C ASP A 200 15.73 5.44 -5.25
N PHE A 201 14.96 6.42 -4.76
CA PHE A 201 13.50 6.33 -4.67
C PHE A 201 12.80 7.70 -4.74
N VAL A 202 11.51 7.66 -5.09
CA VAL A 202 10.54 8.76 -4.89
C VAL A 202 9.22 8.16 -4.40
N VAL A 203 8.39 8.98 -3.77
CA VAL A 203 7.07 8.59 -3.29
C VAL A 203 6.02 9.42 -4.01
N VAL A 204 4.94 8.79 -4.45
CA VAL A 204 3.75 9.46 -5.01
C VAL A 204 2.50 8.77 -4.49
N GLY A 205 1.71 9.49 -3.69
CA GLY A 205 0.56 8.91 -2.98
C GLY A 205 0.98 7.70 -2.15
N PHE A 206 0.42 6.52 -2.45
CA PHE A 206 0.72 5.26 -1.75
C PHE A 206 1.77 4.38 -2.45
N ASN A 207 2.45 4.90 -3.47
CA ASN A 207 3.44 4.16 -4.24
C ASN A 207 4.84 4.70 -4.00
N ILE A 208 5.75 3.79 -3.64
CA ILE A 208 7.19 4.02 -3.69
C ILE A 208 7.68 3.56 -5.07
N TYR A 209 8.18 4.48 -5.87
CA TYR A 209 8.90 4.16 -7.09
C TYR A 209 10.39 4.17 -6.77
N TYR A 210 11.09 3.07 -7.04
CA TYR A 210 12.47 2.91 -6.64
C TYR A 210 13.30 2.21 -7.70
N LEU A 211 14.59 2.51 -7.71
CA LEU A 211 15.56 1.89 -8.60
C LEU A 211 16.26 0.75 -7.86
N SER A 212 16.11 -0.47 -8.36
CA SER A 212 16.83 -1.66 -7.89
C SER A 212 17.62 -2.22 -9.06
N ASP A 213 18.94 -2.26 -8.92
CA ASP A 213 19.90 -2.52 -10.00
C ASP A 213 19.63 -1.65 -11.24
N THR A 214 19.05 -2.25 -12.27
CA THR A 214 18.72 -1.62 -13.55
C THR A 214 17.21 -1.59 -13.82
N LYS A 215 16.39 -1.74 -12.77
CA LYS A 215 14.92 -1.85 -12.88
C LYS A 215 14.25 -0.74 -12.10
N LEU A 216 13.33 -0.04 -12.77
CA LEU A 216 12.38 0.81 -12.09
C LEU A 216 11.24 -0.05 -11.56
N MET A 217 11.12 -0.09 -10.24
CA MET A 217 10.14 -0.87 -9.51
C MET A 217 9.10 0.06 -8.89
N ARG A 218 7.88 -0.45 -8.72
CA ARG A 218 6.82 0.16 -7.93
C ARG A 218 6.50 -0.74 -6.75
N PHE A 219 6.47 -0.18 -5.55
CA PHE A 219 6.01 -0.84 -4.33
C PHE A 219 4.82 -0.09 -3.76
N HIS A 220 3.71 -0.78 -3.55
CA HIS A 220 2.51 -0.18 -2.98
C HIS A 220 2.47 -0.37 -1.46
N LEU A 221 2.37 0.74 -0.71
CA LEU A 221 2.52 0.77 0.74
C LEU A 221 1.48 -0.07 1.50
N PHE A 222 0.25 -0.21 0.98
CA PHE A 222 -0.82 -0.97 1.65
C PHE A 222 -0.92 -2.43 1.23
N THR A 223 -0.76 -2.71 -0.07
CA THR A 223 -0.88 -4.09 -0.60
C THR A 223 0.43 -4.85 -0.50
N LEU A 224 1.55 -4.13 -0.29
CA LEU A 224 2.91 -4.67 -0.26
C LEU A 224 3.33 -5.32 -1.58
N GLU A 225 2.59 -5.04 -2.66
CA GLU A 225 2.86 -5.56 -4.00
C GLU A 225 4.07 -4.85 -4.60
N LYS A 226 4.93 -5.64 -5.26
CA LYS A 226 6.08 -5.16 -6.02
C LYS A 226 5.84 -5.42 -7.50
N GLU A 227 6.02 -4.40 -8.33
CA GLU A 227 5.87 -4.49 -9.78
C GLU A 227 7.08 -3.91 -10.50
N VAL A 228 7.51 -4.55 -11.58
CA VAL A 228 8.54 -4.02 -12.48
C VAL A 228 7.85 -3.10 -13.49
N ILE A 229 8.19 -1.82 -13.48
CA ILE A 229 7.64 -0.83 -14.42
C ILE A 229 8.47 -0.75 -15.70
N LEU A 230 9.80 -0.65 -15.56
CA LEU A 230 10.73 -0.60 -16.67
C LEU A 230 12.03 -1.35 -16.34
N ASN A 231 12.67 -1.88 -17.38
CA ASN A 231 14.00 -2.49 -17.32
C ASN A 231 15.04 -1.58 -17.99
N HIS A 232 16.32 -1.83 -17.69
CA HIS A 232 17.48 -1.10 -18.22
C HIS A 232 17.48 0.40 -17.89
N ILE A 233 17.00 0.76 -16.70
CA ILE A 233 16.99 2.11 -16.15
C ILE A 233 18.22 2.29 -15.25
N VAL A 234 18.91 3.41 -15.39
CA VAL A 234 20.13 3.75 -14.62
C VAL A 234 19.87 4.84 -13.61
N SER A 235 18.95 5.74 -13.90
CA SER A 235 18.52 6.79 -13.00
C SER A 235 17.11 7.22 -13.36
N PHE A 236 16.41 7.84 -12.42
CA PHE A 236 15.14 8.46 -12.70
C PHE A 236 14.93 9.68 -11.82
N GLU A 237 14.13 10.62 -12.29
CA GLU A 237 13.77 11.83 -11.55
C GLU A 237 12.26 12.06 -11.65
N ARG A 238 11.66 12.58 -10.58
CA ARG A 238 10.26 13.00 -10.58
C ARG A 238 10.17 14.45 -11.04
N LEU A 239 9.39 14.69 -12.07
CA LEU A 239 8.98 16.03 -12.49
C LEU A 239 7.44 16.06 -12.53
N ASN A 240 6.83 16.75 -11.57
CA ASN A 240 5.38 16.82 -11.41
C ASN A 240 4.72 15.42 -11.35
N HIS A 241 3.89 15.09 -12.34
CA HIS A 241 3.16 13.83 -12.49
C HIS A 241 3.88 12.81 -13.39
N GLN A 242 5.17 13.00 -13.66
CA GLN A 242 5.95 12.10 -14.51
C GLN A 242 7.26 11.69 -13.85
N LEU A 243 7.68 10.46 -14.14
CA LEU A 243 9.06 10.03 -13.93
C LEU A 243 9.80 10.12 -15.26
N ILE A 244 10.94 10.81 -15.23
CA ILE A 244 11.89 10.87 -16.34
C ILE A 244 12.96 9.85 -16.04
N CYS A 245 12.98 8.76 -16.79
CA CYS A 245 13.89 7.64 -16.58
C CYS A 245 14.99 7.66 -17.64
N GLN A 246 16.26 7.56 -17.22
CA GLN A 246 17.39 7.43 -18.13
C GLN A 246 17.76 5.95 -18.30
N THR A 247 17.89 5.52 -19.55
CA THR A 247 18.34 4.17 -19.90
C THR A 247 19.87 4.10 -20.03
N GLU A 248 20.43 2.89 -20.00
CA GLU A 248 21.86 2.64 -20.28
C GLU A 248 22.30 3.20 -21.64
N ALA A 249 21.38 3.20 -22.62
CA ALA A 249 21.60 3.75 -23.95
C ALA A 249 21.48 5.29 -24.01
N LYS A 250 21.43 5.97 -22.86
CA LYS A 250 21.23 7.43 -22.72
C LYS A 250 19.94 7.96 -23.36
N LYS A 251 18.93 7.10 -23.54
CA LYS A 251 17.58 7.51 -23.96
C LYS A 251 16.73 7.81 -22.73
N SER A 252 15.94 8.87 -22.82
CA SER A 252 14.96 9.23 -21.80
C SER A 252 13.61 8.56 -22.10
N VAL A 253 13.03 7.92 -21.09
CA VAL A 253 11.70 7.31 -21.12
C VAL A 253 10.84 8.02 -20.09
N PHE A 254 9.59 8.32 -20.44
CA PHE A 254 8.66 9.03 -19.56
C PHE A 254 7.58 8.08 -19.06
N VAL A 255 7.44 7.99 -17.74
CA VAL A 255 6.37 7.22 -17.09
C VAL A 255 5.37 8.20 -16.50
N ASN A 256 4.10 8.08 -16.86
CA ASN A 256 3.04 8.92 -16.32
C ASN A 256 2.48 8.28 -15.05
N LEU A 257 2.39 9.06 -13.97
CA LEU A 257 2.00 8.60 -12.63
C LEU A 257 0.48 8.66 -12.39
N ASN A 258 -0.28 9.27 -13.31
CA ASN A 258 -1.75 9.41 -13.23
C ASN A 258 -2.53 8.25 -13.87
N LYS A 259 -1.92 7.08 -14.05
CA LYS A 259 -2.57 5.89 -14.63
C LYS A 259 -2.72 4.77 -13.63
#